data_AF-A0A843MAD4-F1
#
_entry.id   AF-A0A843MAD4-F1
#
_cell.length_a   1.000
_cell.length_b   1.000
_cell.length_c   1.000
_cell.angle_alpha   90.00
_cell.angle_beta   90.00
_cell.angle_gamma   90.00
#
_symmetry.space_group_name_H-M   'P 1'
#
loop_
_entity.id
_entity.type
_entity.pdbx_description
1 polymer ?
#
loop_
_entity_poly.entity_id
_entity_poly.type
_entity_poly.pdbx_seq_one_letter_code
_entity_poly.pdbx_strand_id
1 'polypeptide(L)'
;MVIELLSYDVSPINNLLKIVITIGFALATFILFQCQKRYGGLLHQISILLFISAIAATFSSYFRFQGDFYTSYKWGESIVGLIFIVLSLIIALIIRKKIQAIVHLFEETKGSE
;
A
#
# COMPACT_ATOMS: atom_id res chain seq x y z
N MET A 1 -7.04 4.33 -35.51
CA MET A 1 -5.63 4.01 -35.25
C MET A 1 -5.49 3.82 -33.76
N VAL A 2 -5.61 2.57 -33.28
CA VAL A 2 -5.35 2.25 -31.88
C VAL A 2 -3.85 2.42 -31.71
N ILE A 3 -3.41 3.30 -30.82
CA ILE A 3 -1.98 3.42 -30.51
C ILE A 3 -1.61 2.08 -29.85
N GLU A 4 -1.00 1.17 -30.62
CA GLU A 4 -0.62 -0.18 -30.16
C GLU A 4 0.25 -0.13 -28.89
N LEU A 5 0.96 0.99 -28.69
CA LEU A 5 1.75 1.29 -27.50
C LEU A 5 0.93 1.38 -26.19
N LEU A 6 -0.35 1.76 -26.25
CA LEU A 6 -1.28 1.81 -25.11
C LEU A 6 -2.28 0.64 -25.12
N SER A 7 -2.18 -0.26 -26.10
CA SER A 7 -3.02 -1.45 -26.15
C SER A 7 -2.60 -2.44 -25.06
N TYR A 8 -3.56 -2.83 -24.21
CA TYR A 8 -3.32 -3.59 -22.98
C TYR A 8 -2.74 -5.00 -23.26
N ASP A 9 -3.13 -5.59 -24.39
CA ASP A 9 -2.81 -6.99 -24.74
C ASP A 9 -1.48 -7.15 -25.50
N VAL A 10 -0.96 -6.08 -26.11
CA VAL A 10 0.19 -6.17 -27.04
C VAL A 10 1.39 -5.34 -26.57
N SER A 11 1.19 -4.38 -25.67
CA SER A 11 2.24 -3.44 -25.29
C SER A 11 3.17 -3.98 -24.20
N PRO A 12 4.50 -4.04 -24.43
CA PRO A 12 5.49 -4.38 -23.41
C PRO A 12 5.54 -3.35 -22.26
N ILE A 13 4.98 -2.15 -22.45
CA ILE A 13 4.86 -1.12 -21.42
C ILE A 13 3.99 -1.59 -20.25
N ASN A 14 2.96 -2.40 -20.50
CA ASN A 14 2.08 -2.91 -19.45
C ASN A 14 2.85 -3.79 -18.44
N ASN A 15 3.71 -4.69 -18.94
CA ASN A 15 4.55 -5.53 -18.11
C ASN A 15 5.61 -4.72 -17.35
N LEU A 16 6.23 -3.74 -18.02
CA LEU A 16 7.19 -2.83 -17.37
C LEU A 16 6.54 -2.06 -16.21
N LEU A 17 5.35 -1.49 -16.43
CA LEU A 17 4.61 -0.76 -15.40
C LEU A 17 4.28 -1.64 -14.20
N LYS A 18 3.87 -2.89 -14.40
CA LYS A 18 3.57 -3.84 -13.31
C LYS A 18 4.81 -4.17 -12.48
N ILE A 19 5.97 -4.32 -13.12
CA ILE A 19 7.27 -4.51 -12.44
C ILE A 19 7.61 -3.27 -11.62
N VAL A 20 7.53 -2.07 -12.21
CA VAL A 20 7.82 -0.80 -11.54
C VAL A 20 6.89 -0.59 -10.32
N ILE A 21 5.60 -0.88 -10.46
CA ILE A 21 4.63 -0.81 -9.34
C ILE A 21 5.04 -1.77 -8.21
N THR A 22 5.41 -3.00 -8.54
CA THR A 22 5.84 -4.01 -7.55
C THR A 22 7.11 -3.57 -6.82
N ILE A 23 8.10 -3.04 -7.54
CA ILE A 23 9.32 -2.48 -6.95
C ILE A 23 8.98 -1.27 -6.06
N GLY A 24 8.08 -0.39 -6.50
CA GLY A 24 7.63 0.76 -5.72
C GLY A 24 7.02 0.35 -4.38
N PHE A 25 6.14 -0.66 -4.37
CA PHE A 25 5.57 -1.20 -3.13
C PHE A 25 6.61 -1.89 -2.24
N ALA A 26 7.57 -2.61 -2.82
CA ALA A 26 8.66 -3.22 -2.06
C ALA A 26 9.56 -2.14 -1.38
N LEU A 27 9.86 -1.05 -2.08
CA LEU A 27 10.60 0.09 -1.53
C LEU A 27 9.81 0.79 -0.41
N ALA A 28 8.51 1.01 -0.61
CA ALA A 28 7.65 1.59 0.42
C ALA A 28 7.61 0.72 1.68
N THR A 29 7.49 -0.60 1.50
CA THR A 29 7.58 -1.60 2.58
C THR A 29 8.90 -1.48 3.34
N PHE A 30 10.03 -1.35 2.63
CA PHE A 30 11.34 -1.22 3.25
C PHE A 30 11.52 0.08 4.04
N ILE A 31 11.02 1.21 3.53
CA ILE A 31 11.05 2.49 4.25
C ILE A 31 10.21 2.39 5.53
N LEU A 32 8.99 1.84 5.44
CA LEU A 32 8.10 1.67 6.59
C LEU A 32 8.67 0.69 7.62
N PHE A 33 9.41 -0.32 7.18
CA PHE A 33 10.18 -1.21 8.05
C PHE A 33 11.24 -0.47 8.89
N GLN A 34 11.89 0.54 8.31
CA GLN A 34 12.82 1.39 9.06
C GLN A 34 12.07 2.33 10.02
N CYS A 35 10.94 2.91 9.59
CA CYS A 35 10.11 3.77 10.44
C CYS A 35 9.63 3.05 11.70
N GLN A 36 9.12 1.81 11.58
CA GLN A 36 8.69 1.05 12.76
C GLN A 36 9.83 0.80 13.76
N LYS A 37 11.07 0.62 13.29
CA LYS A 37 12.21 0.38 14.18
C LYS A 37 12.70 1.65 14.87
N ARG A 38 12.46 2.81 14.26
CA ARG A 38 13.00 4.10 14.70
C ARG A 38 12.07 4.83 15.66
N TYR A 39 10.76 4.71 15.49
CA TYR A 39 9.77 5.46 16.27
C TYR A 39 9.14 4.60 17.36
N GLY A 40 8.87 5.21 18.51
CA GLY A 40 8.11 4.64 19.63
C GLY A 40 6.67 5.19 19.72
N GLY A 41 5.90 4.70 20.70
CA GLY A 41 4.57 5.23 21.02
C GLY A 41 3.55 5.16 19.88
N LEU A 42 2.78 6.24 19.68
CA LEU A 42 1.74 6.32 18.64
C LEU A 42 2.31 6.25 17.22
N LEU A 43 3.51 6.80 16.99
CA LEU A 43 4.18 6.75 15.69
C LEU A 43 4.62 5.34 15.31
N HIS A 44 5.03 4.53 16.31
CA HIS A 44 5.31 3.11 16.10
C HIS A 44 4.07 2.35 15.61
N GLN A 45 2.93 2.57 16.28
CA GLN A 45 1.67 1.92 15.93
C GLN A 45 1.20 2.29 14.52
N ILE A 46 1.30 3.58 14.14
CA ILE A 46 1.01 4.03 12.77
C ILE A 46 1.96 3.36 11.77
N SER A 47 3.26 3.31 12.09
CA SER A 47 4.27 2.72 11.21
C SER A 47 4.04 1.23 10.97
N ILE A 48 3.65 0.46 12.00
CA ILE A 48 3.30 -0.97 11.86
C ILE A 48 2.08 -1.14 10.95
N LEU A 49 1.03 -0.34 11.16
CA LEU A 49 -0.19 -0.44 10.36
C LEU A 49 0.07 -0.13 8.89
N LEU A 50 0.86 0.93 8.62
CA LEU A 50 1.29 1.26 7.27
C LEU A 50 2.19 0.16 6.68
N PHE A 51 3.10 -0.40 7.46
CA PHE A 51 3.99 -1.48 7.03
C PHE A 51 3.20 -2.73 6.60
N ILE A 52 2.21 -3.16 7.39
CA ILE A 52 1.33 -4.29 7.04
C ILE A 52 0.57 -4.00 5.75
N SER A 53 0.05 -2.78 5.59
CA SER A 53 -0.62 -2.35 4.36
C SER A 53 0.32 -2.40 3.14
N ALA A 54 1.56 -1.93 3.27
CA ALA A 54 2.55 -1.95 2.19
C ALA A 54 2.99 -3.37 1.80
N ILE A 55 3.13 -4.28 2.78
CA ILE A 55 3.37 -5.71 2.51
C ILE A 55 2.21 -6.27 1.67
N ALA A 56 0.98 -6.07 2.13
CA ALA A 56 -0.18 -6.61 1.43
C ALA A 56 -0.40 -5.97 0.05
N ALA A 57 -0.04 -4.69 -0.14
CA ALA A 57 0.01 -4.05 -1.46
C ALA A 57 1.04 -4.69 -2.39
N THR A 58 2.22 -5.03 -1.86
CA THR A 58 3.29 -5.71 -2.60
C THR A 58 2.81 -7.08 -3.08
N PHE A 59 2.16 -7.87 -2.22
CA PHE A 59 1.56 -9.14 -2.59
C PHE A 59 0.43 -8.98 -3.62
N SER A 60 -0.46 -8.00 -3.44
CA SER A 60 -1.54 -7.72 -4.40
C SER A 60 -0.98 -7.39 -5.79
N SER A 61 0.05 -6.55 -5.87
CA SER A 61 0.75 -6.23 -7.13
C SER A 61 1.36 -7.47 -7.78
N TYR A 62 1.97 -8.35 -6.98
CA TYR A 62 2.53 -9.60 -7.47
C TYR A 62 1.46 -10.55 -8.04
N PHE A 63 0.33 -10.71 -7.34
CA PHE A 63 -0.79 -11.52 -7.85
C PHE A 63 -1.42 -10.94 -9.11
N ARG A 64 -1.48 -9.60 -9.23
CA ARG A 64 -1.91 -8.92 -10.45
C ARG A 64 -0.99 -9.20 -11.64
N PHE A 65 0.32 -9.26 -11.41
CA PHE A 65 1.26 -9.65 -12.46
C PHE A 65 1.07 -11.12 -12.88
N GLN A 66 0.84 -12.03 -11.92
CA GLN A 66 0.56 -13.45 -12.19
C GLN A 66 -0.78 -13.67 -12.91
N GLY A 67 -1.81 -12.86 -12.63
CA GLY A 67 -3.15 -12.95 -13.22
C GLY A 67 -3.20 -12.72 -14.73
N ASP A 68 -2.18 -12.10 -15.32
CA ASP A 68 -2.05 -11.97 -16.77
C ASP A 68 -1.64 -13.28 -17.44
N PHE A 69 -0.84 -14.12 -16.76
CA PHE A 69 -0.34 -15.38 -17.32
C PHE A 69 -1.34 -16.52 -17.18
N TYR A 70 -2.26 -16.43 -16.21
CA TYR A 70 -3.22 -17.48 -15.91
C TYR A 70 -4.63 -16.93 -15.74
N THR A 71 -5.51 -17.19 -16.71
CA THR A 71 -6.89 -16.68 -16.76
C THR A 71 -7.71 -17.05 -15.53
N SER A 72 -7.47 -18.22 -14.93
CA SER A 72 -8.12 -18.68 -13.69
C SER A 72 -7.80 -17.80 -12.47
N TYR A 73 -6.69 -17.05 -12.50
CA TYR A 73 -6.27 -16.19 -11.39
C TYR A 73 -6.86 -14.78 -11.46
N LYS A 74 -7.52 -14.36 -12.55
CA LYS A 74 -8.17 -13.04 -12.65
C LYS A 74 -9.30 -12.83 -11.63
N TRP A 75 -10.05 -13.90 -11.36
CA TRP A 75 -11.04 -13.90 -10.28
C TRP A 75 -10.38 -13.82 -8.90
N GLY A 76 -9.29 -14.55 -8.70
CA GLY A 76 -8.46 -14.47 -7.49
C GLY A 76 -7.90 -13.07 -7.26
N GLU A 77 -7.38 -12.41 -8.29
CA GLU A 77 -6.89 -11.02 -8.24
C GLU A 77 -7.99 -10.07 -7.76
N SER A 78 -9.20 -10.19 -8.30
CA SER A 78 -10.31 -9.31 -7.94
C SER A 78 -10.76 -9.50 -6.48
N ILE A 79 -10.84 -10.75 -6.01
CA ILE A 79 -11.22 -11.06 -4.62
C ILE A 79 -10.13 -10.58 -3.65
N VAL A 80 -8.85 -10.85 -3.95
CA VAL A 80 -7.72 -10.41 -3.14
C VAL A 80 -7.63 -8.88 -3.10
N GLY A 81 -7.84 -8.23 -4.24
CA GLY A 81 -7.89 -6.76 -4.33
C GLY A 81 -9.02 -6.16 -3.49
N LEU A 82 -10.20 -6.79 -3.49
CA LEU A 82 -11.35 -6.36 -2.68
C LEU A 82 -11.05 -6.48 -1.16
N ILE A 83 -10.50 -7.61 -0.73
CA ILE A 83 -10.09 -7.79 0.68
C ILE A 83 -9.05 -6.73 1.06
N PHE A 84 -8.10 -6.47 0.17
CA PHE A 84 -7.04 -5.50 0.40
C PHE A 84 -7.54 -4.05 0.55
N ILE A 85 -8.48 -3.62 -0.29
CA ILE A 85 -9.03 -2.26 -0.17
C ILE A 85 -9.83 -2.08 1.12
N VAL A 86 -10.58 -3.11 1.54
CA VAL A 86 -11.32 -3.10 2.82
C VAL A 86 -10.35 -3.00 3.99
N LEU A 87 -9.28 -3.80 4.01
CA LEU A 87 -8.25 -3.73 5.04
C LEU A 87 -7.56 -2.35 5.06
N SER A 88 -7.26 -1.80 3.89
CA SER A 88 -6.61 -0.49 3.77
C SER A 88 -7.51 0.63 4.29
N LEU A 89 -8.83 0.56 4.06
CA LEU A 89 -9.80 1.50 4.63
C LEU A 89 -9.83 1.44 6.16
N ILE A 90 -9.85 0.22 6.73
CA ILE A 90 -9.82 0.03 8.19
C ILE A 90 -8.52 0.63 8.78
N ILE A 91 -7.38 0.33 8.16
CA ILE A 91 -6.09 0.87 8.57
C ILE A 91 -6.08 2.40 8.50
N ALA A 92 -6.59 2.99 7.42
CA ALA A 92 -6.67 4.44 7.25
C ALA A 92 -7.52 5.11 8.34
N LEU A 93 -8.65 4.50 8.72
CA LEU A 93 -9.50 5.00 9.80
C LEU A 93 -8.78 4.96 11.16
N ILE A 94 -8.01 3.90 11.43
CA ILE A 94 -7.23 3.79 12.67
C ILE A 94 -6.11 4.83 12.70
N ILE A 95 -5.37 4.98 11.60
CA ILE A 95 -4.29 5.95 11.47
C ILE A 95 -4.83 7.36 11.67
N ARG A 96 -5.98 7.71 11.08
CA ARG A 96 -6.64 9.00 11.28
C ARG A 96 -6.86 9.31 12.76
N LYS A 97 -7.41 8.36 13.53
CA LYS A 97 -7.62 8.52 14.98
C LYS A 97 -6.29 8.73 15.73
N LYS A 98 -5.23 8.00 15.34
CA LYS A 98 -3.91 8.12 15.95
C LYS A 98 -3.25 9.47 15.64
N ILE A 99 -3.39 9.97 14.40
CA ILE A 99 -2.91 11.30 14.02
C ILE A 99 -3.64 12.39 14.82
N GLN A 100 -4.97 12.29 14.97
CA GLN A 100 -5.73 13.25 15.79
C GLN A 100 -5.26 13.26 17.25
N ALA A 101 -4.98 12.09 17.83
CA ALA A 101 -4.41 12.01 19.17
C ALA A 101 -3.03 12.68 19.27
N ILE A 102 -2.17 12.51 18.25
CA ILE A 102 -0.87 13.19 18.21
C ILE A 102 -1.06 14.71 18.15
N VAL A 103 -1.97 15.21 17.29
CA VAL A 103 -2.26 16.64 17.17
C VAL A 103 -2.73 17.23 18.50
N HIS A 104 -3.66 16.56 19.19
CA HIS A 104 -4.17 17.00 20.49
C HIS A 104 -3.05 17.12 21.54
N LEU A 105 -2.15 16.14 21.62
CA LEU A 105 -1.00 16.17 22.53
C LEU A 105 -0.07 17.36 22.24
N PHE A 106 0.14 17.69 20.97
CA PHE A 106 0.94 18.85 20.58
C PHE A 106 0.26 20.18 20.92
N GLU A 107 -1.06 20.27 20.80
CA GLU A 107 -1.84 21.47 21.15
C GLU A 107 -1.86 21.70 22.68
N GLU A 108 -2.07 20.66 23.48
CA GLU A 108 -2.03 20.75 24.95
C GLU A 108 -0.64 21.18 25.45
N THR A 109 0.43 20.66 24.84
CA THR A 109 1.80 21.03 25.21
C THR A 109 2.08 22.50 24.94
N LYS A 110 1.56 23.07 23.84
CA LYS A 110 1.71 24.49 23.50
C LYS A 110 0.88 25.43 24.38
N GLY A 111 -0.26 24.98 24.90
CA GLY A 111 -1.09 25.77 25.83
C GLY A 111 -0.58 25.77 27.27
N SER A 112 0.45 24.96 27.57
CA SER A 112 1.06 24.78 28.88
C SER A 112 2.38 25.54 29.05
N GLU A 113 2.87 26.20 27.99
CA GLU A 113 4.03 27.12 27.99
C GLU A 113 3.57 28.58 28.16
#